data_AF-A0A0N1HZY6-F1
#
_entry.id   AF-A0A0N1HZY6-F1
#
_cell.length_a   1.000
_cell.length_b   1.000
_cell.length_c   1.000
_cell.angle_alpha   90.00
_cell.angle_beta   90.00
_cell.angle_gamma   90.00
#
_symmetry.space_group_name_H-M   'P 1'
#
loop_
_entity.id
_entity.type
_entity.pdbx_description
1 polymer ?
#
loop_
_entity_poly.entity_id
_entity_poly.type
_entity_poly.pdbx_seq_one_letter_code
_entity_poly.pdbx_strand_id
1 'polypeptide(L)'
;MYLQALWLRVRDGAQTCWSAAFPSDRPSAIFTVYDSMINGGLLVWSFSEVLGSTCSRAAIIWISIGMAHCYVNMIFGVVSMMHIRRRIACGIPEETSQWAVFYRSPLMIFYFLYLICELVWMIAAAKFTVSAPSAGCVQHINAQILFFVFYWLVGLLLFFQGTFVTERWRRPRWRNFAAMRWDYLHNTQRHRRVRWHDEHDGEGGDEPVDLDRMERRHSGDTERTTTMDYASMRDDMTAENEDTRQSAVVQRRQSTR
;
A
#
# COMPACT_ATOMS: atom_id res chain seq x y z
N MET A 1 9.66 -20.31 -36.92
CA MET A 1 9.68 -18.84 -36.73
C MET A 1 8.51 -18.33 -35.87
N TYR A 2 7.25 -18.71 -36.15
CA TYR A 2 6.07 -18.28 -35.36
C TYR A 2 6.10 -18.68 -33.87
N LEU A 3 6.53 -19.90 -33.55
CA LEU A 3 6.60 -20.38 -32.15
C LEU A 3 7.61 -19.59 -31.30
N GLN A 4 8.70 -19.12 -31.90
CA GLN A 4 9.73 -18.35 -31.22
C GLN A 4 9.25 -16.92 -30.92
N ALA A 5 8.52 -16.31 -31.85
CA ALA A 5 7.87 -15.01 -31.63
C ALA A 5 6.75 -15.09 -30.58
N LEU A 6 5.96 -16.17 -30.58
CA LEU A 6 4.93 -16.41 -29.57
C LEU A 6 5.57 -16.59 -28.17
N TRP A 7 6.63 -17.39 -28.07
CA TRP A 7 7.33 -17.63 -26.81
C TRP A 7 7.93 -16.36 -26.22
N LEU A 8 8.53 -15.49 -27.05
CA LEU A 8 9.04 -14.20 -26.61
C LEU A 8 7.93 -13.30 -26.07
N ARG A 9 6.78 -13.20 -26.76
CA ARG A 9 5.64 -12.40 -26.28
C ARG A 9 5.06 -12.92 -24.96
N VAL A 10 4.97 -14.24 -24.79
CA VAL A 10 4.51 -14.84 -23.54
C VAL A 10 5.51 -14.57 -22.41
N ARG A 11 6.82 -14.67 -22.69
CA ARG A 11 7.87 -14.37 -21.71
C ARG A 11 7.84 -12.90 -21.29
N ASP A 12 7.74 -11.99 -22.25
CA ASP A 12 7.72 -10.55 -21.98
C ASP A 12 6.45 -10.19 -21.19
N GLY A 13 5.28 -10.71 -21.59
CA GLY A 13 4.03 -10.54 -20.84
C GLY A 13 4.11 -11.10 -19.41
N ALA A 14 4.73 -12.28 -19.24
CA ALA A 14 4.94 -12.87 -17.93
C ALA A 14 5.90 -12.02 -17.07
N GLN A 15 6.97 -11.48 -17.65
CA GLN A 15 7.91 -10.59 -16.96
C GLN A 15 7.25 -9.28 -16.54
N THR A 16 6.42 -8.67 -17.40
CA THR A 16 5.65 -7.46 -17.05
C THR A 16 4.64 -7.74 -15.93
N CYS A 17 3.94 -8.88 -15.98
CA CYS A 17 3.02 -9.28 -14.92
C CYS A 17 3.77 -9.52 -13.60
N TRP A 18 4.93 -10.18 -13.67
CA TRP A 18 5.78 -10.44 -12.52
C TRP A 18 6.30 -9.14 -11.89
N SER A 19 6.80 -8.20 -12.68
CA SER A 19 7.29 -6.91 -12.18
C SER A 19 6.17 -6.04 -11.61
N ALA A 20 4.96 -6.11 -12.17
CA ALA A 20 3.78 -5.45 -11.62
C ALA A 20 3.34 -6.08 -10.28
N ALA A 21 3.39 -7.40 -10.17
CA ALA A 21 3.00 -8.13 -8.97
C ALA A 21 4.04 -8.00 -7.84
N PHE A 22 5.32 -7.96 -8.17
CA PHE A 22 6.45 -7.87 -7.23
C PHE A 22 7.36 -6.68 -7.53
N PRO A 23 6.87 -5.45 -7.31
CA PRO A 23 7.65 -4.25 -7.57
C PRO A 23 8.82 -4.13 -6.57
N SER A 24 9.94 -3.56 -7.01
CA SER A 24 11.16 -3.41 -6.19
C SER A 24 11.11 -2.23 -5.23
N ASP A 25 10.32 -1.22 -5.54
CA ASP A 25 10.23 0.09 -4.88
C ASP A 25 9.12 0.19 -3.83
N ARG A 26 8.16 -0.76 -3.84
CA ARG A 26 6.97 -0.73 -2.98
C ARG A 26 6.50 -2.13 -2.60
N PRO A 27 5.65 -2.28 -1.58
CA PRO A 27 5.05 -3.56 -1.24
C PRO A 27 4.13 -4.07 -2.35
N SER A 28 4.15 -5.39 -2.54
CA SER A 28 3.30 -6.07 -3.51
C SER A 28 1.81 -5.78 -3.31
N ALA A 29 1.08 -5.60 -4.42
CA ALA A 29 -0.37 -5.47 -4.41
C ALA A 29 -1.11 -6.81 -4.21
N ILE A 30 -0.38 -7.94 -4.20
CA ILE A 30 -0.97 -9.28 -4.13
C ILE A 30 -1.85 -9.43 -2.88
N PHE A 31 -1.41 -8.90 -1.74
CA PHE A 31 -2.22 -8.93 -0.52
C PHE A 31 -3.56 -8.21 -0.70
N THR A 32 -3.57 -7.00 -1.27
CA THR A 32 -4.83 -6.24 -1.49
C THR A 32 -5.75 -6.91 -2.50
N VAL A 33 -5.19 -7.55 -3.53
CA VAL A 33 -5.98 -8.30 -4.52
C VAL A 33 -6.58 -9.55 -3.86
N TYR A 34 -5.77 -10.30 -3.13
CA TYR A 34 -6.21 -11.46 -2.34
C TYR A 34 -7.33 -11.06 -1.38
N ASP A 35 -7.08 -10.04 -0.55
CA ASP A 35 -8.04 -9.53 0.44
C ASP A 35 -9.37 -9.14 -0.20
N SER A 36 -9.33 -8.37 -1.29
CA SER A 36 -10.54 -7.92 -1.98
C SER A 36 -11.32 -9.06 -2.64
N MET A 37 -10.63 -10.00 -3.31
CA MET A 37 -11.28 -11.12 -3.99
C MET A 37 -11.92 -12.09 -3.00
N ILE A 38 -11.20 -12.40 -1.92
CA ILE A 38 -11.62 -13.33 -0.88
C ILE A 38 -12.80 -12.72 -0.12
N ASN A 39 -12.62 -11.56 0.53
CA ASN A 39 -13.72 -10.95 1.29
C ASN A 39 -14.92 -10.56 0.40
N GLY A 40 -14.68 -10.09 -0.83
CA GLY A 40 -15.75 -9.79 -1.80
C GLY A 40 -16.54 -11.03 -2.22
N GLY A 41 -15.86 -12.16 -2.48
CA GLY A 41 -16.51 -13.43 -2.81
C GLY A 41 -17.39 -13.95 -1.68
N LEU A 42 -16.88 -13.95 -0.44
CA LEU A 42 -17.66 -14.37 0.73
C LEU A 42 -18.85 -13.44 0.98
N LEU A 43 -18.70 -12.13 0.75
CA LEU A 43 -19.80 -11.17 0.86
C LEU A 43 -20.93 -11.49 -0.11
N VAL A 44 -20.63 -11.67 -1.40
CA VAL A 44 -21.65 -11.98 -2.42
C VAL A 44 -22.39 -13.28 -2.07
N TRP A 45 -21.66 -14.32 -1.67
CA TRP A 45 -22.27 -15.58 -1.26
C TRP A 45 -23.14 -15.39 -0.01
N SER A 46 -22.64 -14.69 1.01
CA SER A 46 -23.38 -14.47 2.26
C SER A 46 -24.62 -13.59 2.07
N PHE A 47 -24.59 -12.61 1.15
CA PHE A 47 -25.77 -11.83 0.78
C PHE A 47 -26.88 -12.71 0.23
N SER A 48 -26.52 -13.67 -0.64
CA SER A 48 -27.49 -14.63 -1.18
C SER A 48 -28.16 -15.45 -0.08
N GLU A 49 -27.39 -15.89 0.92
CA GLU A 49 -27.91 -16.67 2.05
C GLU A 49 -28.83 -15.86 2.97
N VAL A 50 -28.49 -14.59 3.24
CA VAL A 50 -29.34 -13.70 4.04
C VAL A 50 -30.67 -13.43 3.35
N LEU A 51 -30.68 -13.28 2.02
CA LEU A 51 -31.88 -13.00 1.23
C LEU A 51 -32.72 -14.25 0.91
N GLY A 52 -32.10 -15.43 0.83
CA GLY A 52 -32.75 -16.69 0.41
C GLY A 52 -33.76 -17.29 1.42
N SER A 53 -33.77 -16.81 2.66
CA SER A 53 -34.80 -17.07 3.69
C SER A 53 -35.13 -18.55 4.02
N THR A 54 -34.30 -19.18 4.85
CA THR A 54 -34.73 -20.25 5.80
C THR A 54 -34.10 -20.10 7.20
N CYS A 55 -33.37 -19.00 7.43
CA CYS A 55 -32.60 -18.79 8.66
C CYS A 55 -33.42 -18.25 9.82
N SER A 56 -33.09 -18.68 11.04
CA SER A 56 -33.57 -18.01 12.24
C SER A 56 -32.97 -16.60 12.34
N ARG A 57 -33.69 -15.68 13.00
CA ARG A 57 -33.22 -14.30 13.22
C ARG A 57 -31.84 -14.25 13.90
N ALA A 58 -31.59 -15.17 14.84
CA ALA A 58 -30.30 -15.28 15.51
C ALA A 58 -29.17 -15.64 14.53
N ALA A 59 -29.39 -16.62 13.65
CA ALA A 59 -28.41 -17.00 12.64
C ALA A 59 -28.13 -15.85 11.65
N ILE A 60 -29.17 -15.12 11.23
CA ILE A 60 -29.01 -13.95 10.34
C ILE A 60 -28.12 -12.89 10.99
N ILE A 61 -28.29 -12.62 12.30
CA ILE A 61 -27.43 -11.67 13.02
C ILE A 61 -25.97 -12.13 12.97
N TRP A 62 -25.68 -13.40 13.27
CA TRP A 62 -24.32 -13.93 13.21
C TRP A 62 -23.72 -13.82 11.80
N ILE A 63 -24.46 -14.22 10.77
CA ILE A 63 -24.03 -14.10 9.37
C ILE A 63 -23.75 -12.65 9.00
N SER A 64 -24.61 -11.72 9.43
CA SER A 64 -24.46 -10.28 9.16
C SER A 64 -23.23 -9.68 9.83
N ILE A 65 -22.90 -10.10 11.06
CA ILE A 65 -21.67 -9.68 11.72
C ILE A 65 -20.45 -10.24 10.98
N GLY A 66 -20.50 -11.50 10.52
CA GLY A 66 -19.47 -12.07 9.65
C GLY A 66 -19.28 -11.26 8.36
N MET A 67 -20.38 -10.85 7.71
CA MET A 67 -20.32 -9.97 6.54
C MET A 67 -19.72 -8.59 6.87
N ALA A 68 -20.07 -8.01 8.01
CA ALA A 68 -19.46 -6.76 8.47
C ALA A 68 -17.93 -6.90 8.60
N HIS A 69 -17.46 -8.05 9.08
CA HIS A 69 -16.03 -8.33 9.14
C HIS A 69 -15.37 -8.33 7.76
N CYS A 70 -16.02 -8.93 6.74
CA CYS A 70 -15.51 -8.88 5.37
C CYS A 70 -15.37 -7.44 4.83
N TYR A 71 -16.37 -6.59 5.08
CA TYR A 71 -16.32 -5.18 4.67
C TYR A 71 -15.17 -4.43 5.32
N VAL A 72 -15.02 -4.60 6.64
CA VAL A 72 -13.98 -3.90 7.39
C VAL A 72 -12.60 -4.40 6.95
N ASN A 73 -12.42 -5.71 6.72
CA ASN A 73 -11.18 -6.27 6.18
C ASN A 73 -10.79 -5.65 4.85
N MET A 74 -11.71 -5.57 3.88
CA MET A 74 -11.43 -4.96 2.58
C MET A 74 -10.97 -3.50 2.72
N ILE A 75 -11.68 -2.71 3.53
CA ILE A 75 -11.36 -1.28 3.70
C ILE A 75 -9.99 -1.15 4.37
N PHE A 76 -9.76 -1.82 5.49
CA PHE A 76 -8.50 -1.72 6.21
C PHE A 76 -7.32 -2.33 5.44
N GLY A 77 -7.53 -3.41 4.70
CA GLY A 77 -6.51 -4.03 3.86
C GLY A 77 -6.02 -3.08 2.77
N VAL A 78 -6.94 -2.40 2.08
CA VAL A 78 -6.59 -1.38 1.07
C VAL A 78 -5.94 -0.16 1.73
N VAL A 79 -6.56 0.41 2.77
CA VAL A 79 -6.07 1.65 3.39
C VAL A 79 -4.71 1.43 4.07
N SER A 80 -4.47 0.28 4.70
CA SER A 80 -3.16 -0.06 5.27
C SER A 80 -2.07 -0.10 4.21
N MET A 81 -2.31 -0.76 3.07
CA MET A 81 -1.34 -0.79 1.98
C MET A 81 -1.10 0.59 1.35
N MET A 82 -2.15 1.39 1.17
CA MET A 82 -1.99 2.78 0.72
C MET A 82 -1.13 3.59 1.72
N HIS A 83 -1.37 3.42 3.02
CA HIS A 83 -0.62 4.11 4.06
C HIS A 83 0.86 3.70 4.07
N ILE A 84 1.15 2.40 3.97
CA ILE A 84 2.53 1.88 3.92
C ILE A 84 3.25 2.42 2.69
N ARG A 85 2.61 2.39 1.51
CA ARG A 85 3.19 2.94 0.27
C ARG A 85 3.50 4.43 0.40
N ARG A 86 2.57 5.21 0.97
CA ARG A 86 2.78 6.64 1.22
C ARG A 86 3.94 6.89 2.17
N ARG A 87 4.05 6.11 3.25
CA ARG A 87 5.18 6.18 4.19
C ARG A 87 6.52 5.90 3.50
N ILE A 88 6.57 4.89 2.64
CA ILE A 88 7.76 4.56 1.85
C ILE A 88 8.13 5.72 0.91
N ALA A 89 7.14 6.33 0.26
CA ALA A 89 7.34 7.50 -0.60
C ALA A 89 7.78 8.77 0.17
N CYS A 90 7.46 8.90 1.45
CA CYS A 90 7.98 9.97 2.30
C CYS A 90 9.43 9.73 2.77
N GLY A 91 9.98 8.55 2.51
CA GLY A 91 11.28 8.14 3.03
C GLY A 91 11.20 7.62 4.46
N ILE A 92 12.03 6.63 4.77
CA ILE A 92 12.11 6.03 6.11
C ILE A 92 13.60 5.95 6.51
N PRO A 93 14.02 6.55 7.63
CA PRO A 93 15.42 6.54 8.07
C PRO A 93 15.93 5.12 8.27
N GLU A 94 17.14 4.78 7.83
CA GLU A 94 17.66 3.41 7.82
C GLU A 94 17.66 2.73 9.21
N GLU A 95 17.92 3.50 10.26
CA GLU A 95 17.96 3.08 11.66
C GLU A 95 16.58 2.63 12.19
N THR A 96 15.50 3.00 11.51
CA THR A 96 14.14 2.63 11.93
C THR A 96 13.90 1.14 11.69
N SER A 97 13.58 0.40 12.76
CA SER A 97 13.20 -1.02 12.65
C SER A 97 11.90 -1.18 11.86
N GLN A 98 11.78 -2.28 11.10
CA GLN A 98 10.57 -2.55 10.29
C GLN A 98 9.31 -2.62 11.16
N TRP A 99 9.42 -3.21 12.35
CA TRP A 99 8.33 -3.26 13.32
C TRP A 99 7.90 -1.86 13.78
N ALA A 100 8.85 -0.96 14.02
CA ALA A 100 8.56 0.42 14.41
C ALA A 100 7.87 1.21 13.30
N VAL A 101 8.20 0.96 12.02
CA VAL A 101 7.48 1.57 10.87
C VAL A 101 5.99 1.23 10.94
N PHE A 102 5.68 0.01 11.38
CA PHE A 102 4.32 -0.51 11.42
C PHE A 102 3.53 -0.05 12.64
N TYR A 103 4.06 -0.29 13.84
CA TYR A 103 3.37 0.03 15.10
C TYR A 103 3.32 1.54 15.39
N ARG A 104 4.14 2.36 14.73
CA ARG A 104 4.02 3.82 14.87
C ARG A 104 2.83 4.40 14.10
N SER A 105 2.18 3.61 13.24
CA SER A 105 0.95 4.05 12.58
C SER A 105 -0.26 3.71 13.44
N PRO A 106 -1.05 4.71 13.90
CA PRO A 106 -2.25 4.46 14.68
C PRO A 106 -3.26 3.60 13.90
N LEU A 107 -3.28 3.74 12.56
CA LEU A 107 -4.14 2.96 11.69
C LEU A 107 -3.86 1.46 11.80
N MET A 108 -2.58 1.06 11.84
CA MET A 108 -2.22 -0.35 11.98
C MET A 108 -2.60 -0.88 13.37
N ILE A 109 -2.45 -0.08 14.42
CA ILE A 109 -2.87 -0.44 15.78
C ILE A 109 -4.37 -0.72 15.82
N PHE A 110 -5.19 0.19 15.27
CA PHE A 110 -6.63 -0.01 15.18
C PHE A 110 -7.00 -1.26 14.39
N TYR A 111 -6.29 -1.53 13.30
CA TYR A 111 -6.52 -2.74 12.53
C TYR A 111 -6.19 -4.02 13.33
N PHE A 112 -5.07 -4.05 14.07
CA PHE A 112 -4.75 -5.18 14.94
C PHE A 112 -5.80 -5.39 16.05
N LEU A 113 -6.29 -4.32 16.68
CA LEU A 113 -7.36 -4.42 17.67
C LEU A 113 -8.64 -4.98 17.04
N TYR A 114 -8.97 -4.53 15.83
CA TYR A 114 -10.11 -5.05 15.08
C TYR A 114 -9.94 -6.54 14.73
N LEU A 115 -8.75 -6.99 14.34
CA LEU A 115 -8.46 -8.41 14.11
C LEU A 115 -8.68 -9.24 15.39
N ILE A 116 -8.32 -8.71 16.57
CA ILE A 116 -8.65 -9.38 17.84
C ILE A 116 -10.17 -9.50 18.02
N CYS A 117 -10.94 -8.46 17.69
CA CYS A 117 -12.41 -8.53 17.73
C CYS A 117 -12.97 -9.57 16.76
N GLU A 118 -12.41 -9.70 15.55
CA GLU A 118 -12.78 -10.73 14.58
C GLU A 118 -12.51 -12.15 15.12
N LEU A 119 -11.36 -12.35 15.79
CA LEU A 119 -11.05 -13.61 16.45
C LEU A 119 -12.05 -13.96 17.56
N VAL A 120 -12.41 -12.97 18.39
CA VAL A 120 -13.44 -13.14 19.42
C VAL A 120 -14.78 -13.52 18.80
N TRP A 121 -15.16 -12.87 17.70
CA TRP A 121 -16.37 -13.22 16.96
C TRP A 121 -16.33 -14.65 16.43
N MET A 122 -15.22 -15.08 15.81
CA MET A 122 -15.08 -16.46 15.31
C MET A 122 -15.26 -17.50 16.40
N ILE A 123 -14.66 -17.27 17.58
CA ILE A 123 -14.79 -18.18 18.74
C ILE A 123 -16.25 -18.21 19.23
N ALA A 124 -16.90 -17.05 19.32
CA ALA A 124 -18.29 -16.96 19.76
C ALA A 124 -19.26 -17.61 18.77
N ALA A 125 -19.04 -17.38 17.47
CA ALA A 125 -19.81 -17.99 16.39
C ALA A 125 -19.64 -19.51 16.38
N ALA A 126 -18.42 -20.02 16.59
CA ALA A 126 -18.18 -21.47 16.69
C ALA A 126 -18.94 -22.10 17.88
N LYS A 127 -19.01 -21.42 19.03
CA LYS A 127 -19.82 -21.91 20.17
C LYS A 127 -21.31 -21.92 19.86
N PHE A 128 -21.78 -20.92 19.12
CA PHE A 128 -23.17 -20.84 18.67
C PHE A 128 -23.51 -22.00 17.72
N THR A 129 -22.64 -22.33 16.75
CA THR A 129 -22.91 -23.39 15.78
C THR A 129 -22.94 -24.79 16.41
N VAL A 130 -22.11 -25.05 17.42
CA VAL A 130 -22.15 -26.30 18.20
C VAL A 130 -23.47 -26.47 18.96
N SER A 131 -24.05 -25.36 19.42
CA SER A 131 -25.27 -25.36 20.24
C SER A 131 -26.57 -25.48 19.42
N ALA A 132 -26.50 -25.33 18.08
CA ALA A 132 -27.65 -25.36 17.18
C ALA A 132 -27.35 -26.11 15.85
N PRO A 133 -27.08 -27.42 15.87
CA PRO A 133 -26.44 -28.13 14.76
C PRO A 133 -27.29 -28.36 13.48
N SER A 134 -28.60 -28.06 13.47
CA SER A 134 -29.53 -28.58 12.44
C SER A 134 -30.12 -27.57 11.45
N ALA A 135 -29.59 -26.35 11.33
CA ALA A 135 -30.07 -25.37 10.35
C ALA A 135 -29.06 -25.15 9.21
N GLY A 136 -29.49 -25.09 7.95
CA GLY A 136 -28.61 -24.82 6.80
C GLY A 136 -27.75 -23.56 6.97
N CYS A 137 -28.29 -22.55 7.66
CA CYS A 137 -27.59 -21.30 7.97
C CYS A 137 -26.44 -21.47 8.97
N VAL A 138 -26.47 -22.52 9.80
CA VAL A 138 -25.37 -22.85 10.71
C VAL A 138 -24.19 -23.45 9.94
N GLN A 139 -24.46 -24.18 8.85
CA GLN A 139 -23.41 -24.62 7.93
C GLN A 139 -22.76 -23.41 7.26
N HIS A 140 -23.53 -22.39 6.87
CA HIS A 140 -22.99 -21.15 6.32
C HIS A 140 -22.12 -20.38 7.32
N ILE A 141 -22.54 -20.28 8.59
CA ILE A 141 -21.72 -19.66 9.65
C ILE A 141 -20.40 -20.43 9.82
N ASN A 142 -20.43 -21.77 9.82
CA ASN A 142 -19.20 -22.58 9.87
C ASN A 142 -18.31 -22.33 8.65
N ALA A 143 -18.89 -22.19 7.45
CA ALA A 143 -18.14 -21.84 6.25
C ALA A 143 -17.49 -20.45 6.37
N GLN A 144 -18.20 -19.44 6.90
CA GLN A 144 -17.62 -18.12 7.19
C GLN A 144 -16.45 -18.21 8.18
N ILE A 145 -16.58 -18.97 9.26
CA ILE A 145 -15.50 -19.15 10.24
C ILE A 145 -14.27 -19.78 9.58
N LEU A 146 -14.45 -20.88 8.84
CA LEU A 146 -13.34 -21.54 8.12
C LEU A 146 -12.70 -20.60 7.11
N PHE A 147 -13.51 -19.79 6.44
CA PHE A 147 -13.04 -18.78 5.50
C PHE A 147 -12.18 -17.72 6.18
N PHE A 148 -12.60 -17.19 7.32
CA PHE A 148 -11.80 -16.23 8.08
C PHE A 148 -10.51 -16.85 8.63
N VAL A 149 -10.54 -18.11 9.09
CA VAL A 149 -9.32 -18.83 9.50
C VAL A 149 -8.35 -18.94 8.31
N PHE A 150 -8.84 -19.32 7.14
CA PHE A 150 -8.02 -19.39 5.93
C PHE A 150 -7.49 -18.01 5.52
N TYR A 151 -8.35 -16.98 5.57
CA TYR A 151 -8.00 -15.58 5.33
C TYR A 151 -6.89 -15.11 6.28
N TRP A 152 -6.95 -15.46 7.56
CA TRP A 152 -5.89 -15.15 8.51
C TRP A 152 -4.58 -15.85 8.16
N LEU A 153 -4.60 -17.15 7.90
CA LEU A 153 -3.38 -17.92 7.64
C LEU A 153 -2.68 -17.43 6.36
N VAL A 154 -3.41 -17.32 5.26
CA VAL A 154 -2.85 -16.89 3.98
C VAL A 154 -2.62 -15.38 3.97
N GLY A 155 -3.54 -14.60 4.53
CA GLY A 155 -3.41 -13.15 4.64
C GLY A 155 -2.19 -12.75 5.46
N LEU A 156 -1.96 -13.35 6.64
CA LEU A 156 -0.74 -13.11 7.43
C LEU A 156 0.51 -13.52 6.67
N LEU A 157 0.49 -14.64 5.95
CA LEU A 157 1.63 -15.09 5.15
C LEU A 157 1.93 -14.11 4.00
N LEU A 158 0.93 -13.73 3.21
CA LEU A 158 1.07 -12.79 2.10
C LEU A 158 1.46 -11.40 2.58
N PHE A 159 0.85 -10.96 3.69
CA PHE A 159 1.16 -9.69 4.32
C PHE A 159 2.62 -9.71 4.79
N PHE A 160 3.01 -10.67 5.62
CA PHE A 160 4.36 -10.76 6.17
C PHE A 160 5.44 -10.98 5.11
N GLN A 161 5.24 -11.90 4.17
CA GLN A 161 6.23 -12.15 3.11
C GLN A 161 6.28 -11.00 2.08
N GLY A 162 5.12 -10.42 1.74
CA GLY A 162 5.02 -9.33 0.76
C GLY A 162 5.48 -7.98 1.29
N THR A 163 5.44 -7.74 2.61
CA THR A 163 5.90 -6.48 3.23
C THR A 163 7.21 -6.61 4.01
N PHE A 164 7.43 -7.67 4.79
CA PHE A 164 8.58 -7.77 5.71
C PHE A 164 9.71 -8.65 5.20
N VAL A 165 9.40 -9.80 4.57
CA VAL A 165 10.39 -10.84 4.30
C VAL A 165 10.30 -11.33 2.87
N THR A 166 11.07 -10.76 1.95
CA THR A 166 11.50 -11.40 0.69
C THR A 166 12.62 -10.56 0.08
N GLU A 167 13.87 -11.02 -0.10
CA GLU A 167 14.42 -12.34 -0.45
C GLU A 167 15.31 -12.96 0.66
N ARG A 168 15.20 -14.27 0.94
CA ARG A 168 16.13 -15.04 1.80
C ARG A 168 16.50 -14.36 3.14
N TRP A 169 15.52 -13.93 3.93
CA TRP A 169 15.75 -13.30 5.26
C TRP A 169 16.53 -11.98 5.23
N ARG A 170 16.64 -11.34 4.05
CA ARG A 170 17.25 -10.02 3.91
C ARG A 170 16.19 -8.91 4.05
N ARG A 171 16.67 -7.68 4.30
CA ARG A 171 15.83 -6.49 4.27
C ARG A 171 15.11 -6.39 2.91
N PRO A 172 13.82 -6.00 2.88
CA PRO A 172 13.05 -5.95 1.66
C PRO A 172 13.56 -4.83 0.76
N ARG A 173 13.50 -5.04 -0.56
CA ARG A 173 14.09 -4.13 -1.58
C ARG A 173 13.59 -2.68 -1.45
N TRP A 174 12.30 -2.52 -1.17
CA TRP A 174 11.68 -1.20 -0.96
C TRP A 174 12.28 -0.44 0.24
N ARG A 175 12.91 -1.14 1.20
CA ARG A 175 13.53 -0.53 2.37
C ARG A 175 14.76 0.29 2.02
N ASN A 176 15.58 -0.23 1.11
CA ASN A 176 16.76 0.47 0.60
C ASN A 176 16.34 1.72 -0.18
N PHE A 177 15.28 1.60 -1.00
CA PHE A 177 14.69 2.73 -1.68
C PHE A 177 14.18 3.80 -0.70
N ALA A 178 13.45 3.39 0.35
CA ALA A 178 12.94 4.32 1.36
C ALA A 178 14.07 5.04 2.12
N ALA A 179 15.19 4.36 2.40
CA ALA A 179 16.35 4.95 3.06
C ALA A 179 17.06 5.97 2.16
N MET A 180 17.37 5.60 0.90
CA MET A 180 17.97 6.53 -0.06
C MET A 180 17.10 7.78 -0.27
N ARG A 181 15.77 7.60 -0.35
CA ARG A 181 14.84 8.72 -0.50
C ARG A 181 14.80 9.62 0.73
N TRP A 182 14.89 9.05 1.93
CA TRP A 182 15.02 9.81 3.17
C TRP A 182 16.28 10.69 3.15
N ASP A 183 17.43 10.12 2.81
CA ASP A 183 18.70 10.84 2.77
C ASP A 183 18.69 11.97 1.74
N TYR A 184 18.14 11.70 0.54
CA TYR A 184 17.96 12.73 -0.48
C TYR A 184 17.08 13.88 0.02
N LEU A 185 15.90 13.58 0.57
CA LEU A 185 14.99 14.61 1.09
C LEU A 185 15.61 15.40 2.24
N HIS A 186 16.30 14.73 3.15
CA HIS A 186 16.94 15.36 4.30
C HIS A 186 18.11 16.27 3.87
N ASN A 187 18.96 15.81 2.96
CA ASN A 187 20.06 16.59 2.41
C ASN A 187 19.56 17.80 1.63
N THR A 188 18.51 17.64 0.82
CA THR A 188 17.92 18.76 0.05
C THR A 188 17.32 19.81 0.98
N GLN A 189 16.65 19.39 2.06
CA GLN A 189 16.14 20.32 3.09
C GLN A 189 17.26 21.03 3.85
N ARG A 190 18.37 20.34 4.15
CA ARG A 190 19.53 20.94 4.80
C ARG A 190 20.17 22.00 3.90
N HIS A 191 20.37 21.70 2.61
CA HIS A 191 20.92 22.66 1.66
C HIS A 191 20.01 23.87 1.46
N ARG A 192 18.68 23.67 1.39
CA ARG A 192 17.73 24.80 1.36
C ARG A 192 17.83 25.64 2.63
N ARG A 193 17.85 25.02 3.81
CA ARG A 193 17.93 25.75 5.09
C ARG A 193 19.23 26.56 5.23
N VAL A 194 20.35 26.04 4.76
CA VAL A 194 21.63 26.77 4.72
C VAL A 194 21.50 27.99 3.79
N ARG A 195 20.98 27.80 2.58
CA ARG A 195 20.78 28.89 1.61
C ARG A 195 19.91 30.04 2.14
N TRP A 196 18.80 29.72 2.82
CA TRP A 196 17.93 30.73 3.43
C TRP A 196 18.56 31.45 4.63
N HIS A 197 19.50 30.81 5.32
CA HIS A 197 20.26 31.45 6.40
C HIS A 197 21.30 32.41 5.84
N ASP A 198 21.98 32.04 4.75
CA ASP A 198 22.95 32.89 4.06
C ASP A 198 22.29 34.11 3.38
N GLU A 199 21.06 33.96 2.87
CA GLU A 199 20.28 35.05 2.25
C GLU A 199 19.72 36.07 3.26
N HIS A 200 19.67 35.76 4.55
CA HIS A 200 19.20 36.69 5.59
C HIS A 200 20.33 37.42 6.34
N ASP A 201 21.58 36.95 6.23
CA ASP A 201 22.75 37.61 6.80
C ASP A 201 23.57 38.40 5.76
N GLY A 202 23.17 38.39 4.49
CA GLY A 202 23.87 39.06 3.38
C GLY A 202 23.09 40.23 2.76
N GLU A 203 23.27 41.44 3.29
CA GLU A 203 23.18 42.65 2.47
C GLU A 203 24.35 42.61 1.47
N GLY A 204 24.07 42.27 0.20
CA GLY A 204 25.05 42.33 -0.87
C GLY A 204 24.80 41.29 -1.94
N GLY A 205 24.18 41.72 -3.03
CA GLY A 205 23.83 40.84 -4.14
C GLY A 205 25.04 40.27 -4.87
N ASP A 206 24.83 39.10 -5.45
CA ASP A 206 25.50 38.66 -6.68
C ASP A 206 24.57 37.71 -7.44
N GLU A 207 24.58 37.86 -8.77
CA GLU A 207 23.70 37.21 -9.74
C GLU A 207 23.67 35.67 -9.65
N PRO A 208 22.56 35.04 -10.07
CA PRO A 208 22.46 33.58 -10.08
C PRO A 208 23.46 32.94 -11.06
N VAL A 209 24.22 31.97 -10.55
CA VAL A 209 25.07 31.09 -11.37
C VAL A 209 24.20 30.24 -12.29
N ASP A 210 24.39 30.45 -13.58
CA ASP A 210 23.75 29.74 -14.68
C ASP A 210 24.21 28.26 -14.73
N LEU A 211 23.29 27.34 -14.41
CA LEU A 211 23.54 25.91 -14.24
C LEU A 211 23.77 25.15 -15.56
N ASP A 212 23.51 25.77 -16.71
CA ASP A 212 23.70 25.15 -18.04
C ASP A 212 25.17 24.82 -18.36
N ARG A 213 26.12 25.38 -17.61
CA ARG A 213 27.56 25.22 -17.89
C ARG A 213 28.21 24.07 -17.12
N MET A 214 27.61 23.57 -16.05
CA MET A 214 28.24 22.56 -15.18
C MET A 214 27.99 21.12 -15.67
N GLU A 215 26.90 20.88 -16.41
CA GLU A 215 26.51 19.54 -16.88
C GLU A 215 27.43 18.98 -17.98
N ARG A 216 28.22 19.83 -18.66
CA ARG A 216 29.15 19.37 -19.72
C ARG A 216 30.45 18.73 -19.23
N ARG A 217 30.78 18.76 -17.93
CA ARG A 217 32.10 18.32 -17.44
C ARG A 217 32.15 16.94 -16.77
N HIS A 218 31.05 16.23 -16.63
CA HIS A 218 31.01 14.93 -15.93
C HIS A 218 30.26 13.82 -16.67
N SER A 219 30.22 13.87 -18.01
CA SER A 219 29.80 12.72 -18.83
C SER A 219 31.05 11.98 -19.29
N GLY A 220 31.57 11.12 -18.41
CA GLY A 220 32.74 10.30 -18.64
C GLY A 220 32.73 9.11 -17.68
N ASP A 221 32.04 8.07 -18.14
CA ASP A 221 32.11 6.68 -17.68
C ASP A 221 31.26 6.22 -16.47
N THR A 222 30.60 5.08 -16.74
CA THR A 222 29.90 4.14 -15.85
C THR A 222 28.56 4.57 -15.24
N GLU A 223 27.47 4.21 -15.92
CA GLU A 223 26.58 3.08 -15.54
C GLU A 223 25.18 3.26 -16.17
N ARG A 224 24.99 2.61 -17.31
CA ARG A 224 23.82 2.72 -18.18
C ARG A 224 22.71 1.78 -17.70
N THR A 225 22.06 2.04 -16.55
CA THR A 225 20.84 1.28 -16.18
C THR A 225 19.81 1.91 -15.23
N THR A 226 19.89 3.18 -14.82
CA THR A 226 18.92 3.70 -13.80
C THR A 226 18.33 5.07 -14.06
N THR A 227 18.71 5.80 -15.11
CA THR A 227 18.23 7.18 -15.32
C THR A 227 16.87 7.30 -16.03
N MET A 228 16.40 6.29 -16.76
CA MET A 228 15.11 6.40 -17.48
C MET A 228 13.88 6.42 -16.56
N ASP A 229 13.91 5.78 -15.39
CA ASP A 229 12.77 5.80 -14.45
C ASP A 229 12.71 7.08 -13.59
N TYR A 230 13.81 7.84 -13.49
CA TYR A 230 13.80 9.13 -12.80
C TYR A 230 13.13 10.24 -13.63
N ALA A 231 13.12 10.13 -14.97
CA ALA A 231 12.47 11.09 -15.85
C ALA A 231 10.93 11.06 -15.68
N SER A 232 10.33 9.87 -15.58
CA SER A 232 8.88 9.72 -15.42
C SER A 232 8.34 10.25 -14.08
N MET A 233 9.16 10.30 -13.02
CA MET A 233 8.73 10.77 -11.70
C MET A 233 8.81 12.30 -11.56
N ARG A 234 9.55 12.96 -12.47
CA ARG A 234 9.64 14.42 -12.53
C ARG A 234 8.40 15.02 -13.18
N ASP A 235 7.86 14.37 -14.20
CA ASP A 235 6.70 14.85 -14.96
C ASP A 235 5.39 14.83 -14.13
N ASP A 236 5.19 13.80 -13.30
CA ASP A 236 4.01 13.70 -12.43
C ASP A 236 4.02 14.74 -11.30
N MET A 237 5.19 15.08 -10.74
CA MET A 237 5.29 16.11 -9.69
C MET A 237 5.21 17.54 -10.23
N THR A 238 5.53 17.78 -11.50
CA THR A 238 5.30 19.09 -12.14
C THR A 238 3.84 19.31 -12.50
N ALA A 239 3.13 18.27 -12.96
CA ALA A 239 1.71 18.36 -13.33
C ALA A 239 0.82 18.64 -12.11
N GLU A 240 1.04 17.96 -10.98
CA GLU A 240 0.24 18.13 -9.76
C GLU A 240 0.46 19.53 -9.11
N ASN A 241 1.65 20.11 -9.31
CA ASN A 241 2.01 21.41 -8.73
C ASN A 241 1.51 22.60 -9.58
N GLU A 242 1.35 22.44 -10.90
CA GLU A 242 0.73 23.47 -11.74
C GLU A 242 -0.79 23.59 -11.51
N ASP A 243 -1.51 22.48 -11.34
CA ASP A 243 -2.95 22.48 -11.04
C ASP A 243 -3.23 23.10 -9.66
N THR A 244 -2.40 22.80 -8.67
CA THR A 244 -2.54 23.37 -7.31
C THR A 244 -2.25 24.88 -7.32
N ARG A 245 -1.31 25.34 -8.16
CA ARG A 245 -0.96 26.75 -8.29
C ARG A 245 -2.00 27.55 -9.07
N GLN A 246 -2.61 26.98 -10.11
CA GLN A 246 -3.73 27.61 -10.84
C GLN A 246 -4.98 27.73 -9.96
N SER A 247 -5.28 26.70 -9.16
CA SER A 247 -6.42 26.71 -8.21
C SER A 247 -6.28 27.82 -7.15
N ALA A 248 -5.06 28.01 -6.62
CA ALA A 248 -4.77 29.04 -5.62
C ALA A 248 -4.84 30.47 -6.18
N VAL A 249 -4.48 30.68 -7.47
CA VAL A 249 -4.55 32.00 -8.12
C VAL A 249 -6.00 32.38 -8.46
N VAL A 250 -6.84 31.41 -8.83
CA VAL A 250 -8.28 31.65 -9.11
C VAL A 250 -9.05 32.00 -7.83
N GLN A 251 -8.79 31.33 -6.71
CA GLN A 251 -9.41 31.65 -5.42
C GLN A 251 -9.02 33.04 -4.90
N ARG A 252 -7.78 33.49 -5.13
CA ARG A 252 -7.31 34.81 -4.68
C ARG A 252 -7.97 35.98 -5.43
N ARG A 253 -8.35 35.77 -6.69
CA ARG A 253 -9.07 36.78 -7.49
C ARG A 253 -10.55 36.92 -7.13
N GLN A 254 -11.18 35.90 -6.54
CA GLN A 254 -12.57 35.98 -6.07
C GLN A 254 -12.72 36.61 -4.68
N SER A 255 -11.66 36.59 -3.86
CA SER A 255 -11.65 37.20 -2.53
C SER A 255 -11.44 38.73 -2.53
N THR A 256 -11.19 39.34 -3.69
CA THR A 256 -10.83 40.76 -3.84
C THR A 256 -11.84 41.57 -4.66
N ARG A 257 -13.07 41.06 -4.81
CA ARG A 257 -14.22 41.80 -5.34
C ARG A 257 -15.33 41.89 -4.31
#